data_AF-W4QUU3-F1
#
_entry.id   AF-W4QUU3-F1
#
_cell.length_a   1.000
_cell.length_b   1.000
_cell.length_c   1.000
_cell.angle_alpha   90.00
_cell.angle_beta   90.00
_cell.angle_gamma   90.00
#
_symmetry.space_group_name_H-M   'P 1'
#
loop_
_entity.id
_entity.type
_entity.pdbx_description
1 polymer ?
#
loop_
_entity_poly.entity_id
_entity_poly.type
_entity_poly.pdbx_seq_one_letter_code
_entity_poly.pdbx_strand_id
1 'polypeptide(L)'
;MLLAFYRIANSFTDVPQLRNKVRARSYLNWLMKILTDSNKSVYHFLFARSFIRANDYGGIYIRLIVISAIILIALPDGWLQLVVLLLFMHMLTSQLSTLWYHYDTNMWVDLYPVWKHEKTEALSQLTLRLLFIMTAIQFGVLLVSSSWQVAGLGLLIGGVYSVIGSSRFVHKRRK
;
A
#
# COMPACT_ATOMS: atom_id res chain seq x y z
N MET A 1 6.56 32.24 -2.96
CA MET A 1 5.65 33.11 -2.18
C MET A 1 4.18 32.67 -2.25
N LEU A 2 3.58 32.46 -3.43
CA LEU A 2 2.16 32.07 -3.56
C LEU A 2 1.76 30.75 -2.86
N LEU A 3 2.59 29.70 -2.96
CA LEU A 3 2.34 28.40 -2.29
C LEU A 3 2.29 28.49 -0.75
N ALA A 4 3.08 29.39 -0.14
CA ALA A 4 3.06 29.60 1.31
C ALA A 4 1.78 30.31 1.75
N PHE A 5 1.35 31.32 0.99
CA PHE A 5 0.08 32.01 1.21
C PHE A 5 -1.11 31.06 1.12
N TYR A 6 -1.15 30.19 0.10
CA TYR A 6 -2.22 29.20 -0.04
C TYR A 6 -2.24 28.16 1.10
N ARG A 7 -1.09 27.77 1.66
CA ARG A 7 -1.05 26.91 2.86
C ARG A 7 -1.59 27.60 4.11
N ILE A 8 -1.23 28.87 4.34
CA ILE A 8 -1.72 29.64 5.49
C ILE A 8 -3.24 29.86 5.36
N ALA A 9 -3.70 30.30 4.20
CA ALA A 9 -5.13 30.46 3.94
C ALA A 9 -5.89 29.14 4.15
N ASN A 10 -5.34 28.01 3.71
CA ASN A 10 -5.94 26.68 3.92
C ASN A 10 -5.98 26.22 5.38
N SER A 11 -5.23 26.84 6.31
CA SER A 11 -5.38 26.54 7.75
C SER A 11 -6.58 27.23 8.38
N PHE A 12 -7.14 28.27 7.72
CA PHE A 12 -8.29 29.03 8.20
C PHE A 12 -9.55 28.79 7.36
N THR A 13 -9.40 28.47 6.07
CA THR A 13 -10.53 28.24 5.16
C THR A 13 -10.08 27.39 3.97
N ASP A 14 -10.86 26.36 3.61
CA ASP A 14 -10.51 25.49 2.48
C ASP A 14 -10.45 26.26 1.15
N VAL A 15 -9.24 26.40 0.60
CA VAL A 15 -9.00 27.15 -0.64
C VAL A 15 -9.18 26.22 -1.85
N PRO A 16 -9.92 26.61 -2.91
CA PRO A 16 -10.26 25.73 -4.03
C PRO A 16 -9.05 25.12 -4.76
N GLN A 17 -7.87 25.75 -4.67
CA GLN A 17 -6.63 25.31 -5.33
C GLN A 17 -5.86 24.23 -4.55
N LEU A 18 -6.16 24.02 -3.26
CA LEU A 18 -5.54 23.02 -2.38
C LEU A 18 -6.56 22.00 -1.84
N ARG A 19 -7.77 21.95 -2.41
CA ARG A 19 -8.82 21.02 -1.96
C ARG A 19 -8.33 19.58 -2.04
N ASN A 20 -8.04 19.00 -0.88
CA ASN A 20 -7.98 17.55 -0.71
C ASN A 20 -9.37 17.00 -1.04
N LYS A 21 -9.57 16.53 -2.28
CA LYS A 21 -10.82 15.89 -2.71
C LYS A 21 -10.97 14.55 -1.99
N VAL A 22 -11.54 14.57 -0.79
CA VAL A 22 -11.96 13.36 -0.08
C VAL A 22 -13.29 12.90 -0.69
N ARG A 23 -13.23 12.01 -1.68
CA ARG A 23 -14.42 11.45 -2.32
C ARG A 23 -14.82 10.16 -1.60
N ALA A 24 -16.08 10.05 -1.19
CA ALA A 24 -16.61 8.81 -0.62
C ALA A 24 -16.65 7.71 -1.69
N ARG A 25 -16.00 6.57 -1.42
CA ARG A 25 -15.94 5.41 -2.33
C ARG A 25 -16.65 4.21 -1.71
N SER A 26 -17.97 4.14 -1.86
CA SER A 26 -18.79 3.04 -1.32
C SER A 26 -18.35 1.66 -1.81
N TYR A 27 -17.80 1.57 -3.04
CA TYR A 27 -17.35 0.31 -3.63
C TYR A 27 -16.11 -0.31 -2.94
N LEU A 28 -15.32 0.46 -2.18
CA LEU A 28 -14.18 -0.07 -1.41
C LEU A 28 -14.55 -0.53 0.01
N ASN A 29 -15.83 -0.50 0.38
CA ASN A 29 -16.26 -0.96 1.71
C ASN A 29 -15.96 -2.45 1.95
N TRP A 30 -15.95 -3.28 0.89
CA TRP A 30 -15.56 -4.68 0.99
C TRP A 30 -14.07 -4.84 1.36
N LEU A 31 -13.21 -4.00 0.80
CA LEU A 31 -11.77 -4.01 1.10
C LEU A 31 -11.51 -3.60 2.57
N MET A 32 -12.32 -2.70 3.14
CA MET A 32 -12.24 -2.38 4.57
C MET A 32 -12.45 -3.61 5.47
N LYS A 33 -13.36 -4.53 5.11
CA LYS A 33 -13.60 -5.76 5.90
C LYS A 33 -12.43 -6.74 5.86
N ILE A 34 -11.64 -6.73 4.78
CA ILE A 34 -10.46 -7.60 4.61
C ILE A 34 -9.23 -7.00 5.32
N LEU A 35 -9.10 -5.67 5.24
CA LEU A 35 -7.93 -4.97 5.79
C LEU A 35 -8.09 -4.61 7.28
N THR A 36 -9.30 -4.57 7.82
CA THR A 36 -9.57 -4.21 9.22
C THR A 36 -9.79 -5.46 10.05
N ASP A 37 -8.95 -5.68 11.06
CA ASP A 37 -9.31 -6.57 12.18
C ASP A 37 -10.04 -5.74 13.23
N SER A 38 -11.33 -6.00 13.41
CA SER A 38 -12.19 -5.29 14.37
C SER A 38 -11.68 -5.32 15.82
N ASN A 39 -10.78 -6.26 16.14
CA ASN A 39 -10.24 -6.50 17.48
C ASN A 39 -8.77 -6.07 17.67
N LYS A 40 -8.06 -5.64 16.61
CA LYS A 40 -6.64 -5.27 16.71
C LYS A 40 -6.49 -3.77 16.50
N SER A 41 -6.13 -3.06 17.57
CA SER A 41 -5.73 -1.64 17.69
C SER A 41 -6.33 -0.59 16.74
N VAL A 42 -6.61 0.60 17.27
CA VAL A 42 -7.17 1.73 16.51
C VAL A 42 -6.34 2.08 15.25
N TYR A 43 -5.03 1.83 15.29
CA TYR A 43 -4.12 2.08 14.17
C TYR A 43 -4.41 1.20 12.94
N HIS A 44 -4.84 -0.06 13.09
CA HIS A 44 -5.19 -0.90 11.94
C HIS A 44 -6.34 -0.29 11.14
N PHE A 45 -7.39 0.13 11.86
CA PHE A 45 -8.53 0.78 11.25
C PHE A 45 -8.14 2.11 10.60
N LEU A 46 -7.32 2.92 11.27
CA LEU A 46 -6.84 4.20 10.72
C LEU A 46 -6.05 4.01 9.43
N PHE A 47 -5.05 3.12 9.42
CA PHE A 47 -4.23 2.88 8.22
C PHE A 47 -5.04 2.25 7.08
N ALA A 48 -5.90 1.27 7.36
CA ALA A 48 -6.78 0.68 6.35
C ALA A 48 -7.74 1.73 5.74
N ARG A 49 -8.33 2.58 6.59
CA ARG A 49 -9.22 3.65 6.15
C ARG A 49 -8.47 4.71 5.36
N SER A 50 -7.25 5.08 5.76
CA SER A 50 -6.41 6.00 4.99
C SER A 50 -6.02 5.45 3.65
N PHE A 51 -5.64 4.18 3.56
CA PHE A 51 -5.32 3.56 2.27
C PHE A 51 -6.50 3.63 1.28
N ILE A 52 -7.74 3.49 1.78
CA ILE A 52 -8.96 3.49 0.96
C ILE A 52 -9.45 4.91 0.65
N ARG A 53 -9.38 5.84 1.62
CA ARG A 53 -9.91 7.21 1.48
C ARG A 53 -8.90 8.23 0.97
N ALA A 54 -7.61 8.09 1.28
CA ALA A 54 -6.59 8.97 0.75
C ALA A 54 -6.42 8.63 -0.74
N ASN A 55 -6.76 9.59 -1.59
CA ASN A 55 -6.97 9.42 -3.02
C ASN A 55 -5.75 8.86 -3.78
N ASP A 56 -4.57 8.90 -3.17
CA ASP A 56 -3.30 8.60 -3.83
C ASP A 56 -2.90 7.12 -3.66
N TYR A 57 -2.91 6.56 -2.45
CA TYR A 57 -2.31 5.24 -2.21
C TYR A 57 -3.08 4.07 -2.85
N GLY A 58 -4.40 3.96 -2.61
CA GLY A 58 -5.20 2.89 -3.19
C GLY A 58 -5.28 2.97 -4.72
N GLY A 59 -5.33 4.18 -5.28
CA GLY A 59 -5.32 4.39 -6.73
C GLY A 59 -3.99 3.99 -7.37
N ILE A 60 -2.87 4.35 -6.73
CA ILE A 60 -1.54 3.95 -7.17
C ILE A 60 -1.39 2.42 -7.09
N TYR A 61 -1.82 1.78 -5.99
CA TYR A 61 -1.77 0.31 -5.83
C TYR A 61 -2.48 -0.43 -6.96
N ILE A 62 -3.72 -0.04 -7.28
CA ILE A 62 -4.49 -0.66 -8.37
C ILE A 62 -3.76 -0.48 -9.71
N ARG A 63 -3.18 0.70 -9.98
CA ARG A 63 -2.41 0.95 -11.21
C ARG A 63 -1.18 0.04 -11.29
N LEU A 64 -0.43 -0.14 -10.20
CA LEU A 64 0.72 -1.06 -10.21
C LEU A 64 0.29 -2.50 -10.48
N ILE A 65 -0.82 -2.95 -9.89
CA ILE A 65 -1.34 -4.30 -10.16
C ILE A 65 -1.64 -4.43 -11.65
N VAL A 66 -2.41 -3.50 -12.21
CA VAL A 66 -2.81 -3.53 -13.63
C VAL A 66 -1.59 -3.50 -14.55
N ILE A 67 -0.65 -2.59 -14.32
CA ILE A 67 0.57 -2.48 -15.13
C ILE A 67 1.42 -3.75 -14.98
N SER A 68 1.58 -4.27 -13.76
CA SER A 68 2.35 -5.50 -13.54
C SER A 68 1.73 -6.70 -14.25
N ALA A 69 0.40 -6.82 -14.24
CA ALA A 69 -0.32 -7.90 -14.92
C ALA A 69 -0.15 -7.80 -16.44
N ILE A 70 -0.30 -6.60 -17.02
CA ILE A 70 -0.13 -6.37 -18.46
C ILE A 70 1.30 -6.74 -18.88
N ILE A 71 2.31 -6.32 -18.12
CA ILE A 71 3.71 -6.62 -18.42
C ILE A 71 3.98 -8.12 -18.31
N LEU A 72 3.48 -8.80 -17.27
CA LEU A 72 3.68 -10.23 -17.10
C LEU A 72 3.09 -11.05 -18.26
N ILE A 73 1.93 -10.64 -18.80
CA ILE A 73 1.30 -11.29 -19.96
C ILE A 73 2.07 -11.00 -21.26
N ALA A 74 2.63 -9.79 -21.40
CA ALA A 74 3.37 -9.41 -22.59
C ALA A 74 4.76 -10.06 -22.68
N LEU A 75 5.30 -10.54 -21.56
CA LEU A 75 6.62 -11.16 -21.51
C LEU A 75 6.57 -12.63 -21.92
N PRO A 76 7.57 -13.12 -22.68
CA PRO A 76 7.72 -14.55 -22.93
C PRO A 76 8.00 -15.30 -21.61
N ASP A 77 7.64 -16.59 -21.58
CA ASP A 77 7.88 -17.44 -20.42
C ASP A 77 9.39 -17.50 -20.10
N GLY A 78 9.72 -17.35 -18.82
CA GLY A 78 11.09 -17.42 -18.34
C GLY A 78 11.35 -16.63 -17.06
N TRP A 79 12.62 -16.59 -16.68
CA TRP A 79 13.10 -15.95 -15.45
C TRP A 79 12.83 -14.44 -15.39
N LEU A 80 12.65 -13.78 -16.54
CA LEU A 80 12.41 -12.34 -16.61
C LEU A 80 11.09 -11.94 -15.93
N GLN A 81 10.07 -12.78 -16.00
CA GLN A 81 8.79 -12.54 -15.32
C GLN A 81 8.95 -12.51 -13.79
N LEU A 82 9.86 -13.32 -13.22
CA LEU A 82 10.16 -13.30 -11.79
C LEU A 82 10.83 -11.98 -11.37
N VAL A 83 11.71 -11.44 -12.22
CA VAL A 83 12.35 -10.15 -11.98
C VAL A 83 11.32 -9.02 -12.00
N VAL A 84 10.40 -9.05 -12.96
CA VAL A 84 9.30 -8.08 -13.05
C VAL A 84 8.40 -8.18 -11.81
N LEU A 85 8.03 -9.39 -11.39
CA LEU A 85 7.23 -9.61 -10.19
C LEU A 85 7.89 -8.96 -8.97
N LEU A 86 9.17 -9.25 -8.73
CA LEU A 86 9.95 -8.67 -7.63
C LEU A 86 10.06 -7.15 -7.71
N LEU A 87 10.28 -6.60 -8.91
CA LEU A 87 10.37 -5.16 -9.14
C LEU A 87 9.08 -4.46 -8.70
N PHE A 88 7.93 -4.96 -9.14
CA PHE A 88 6.63 -4.37 -8.80
C PHE A 88 6.30 -4.50 -7.30
N MET A 89 6.64 -5.62 -6.66
CA MET A 89 6.53 -5.75 -5.21
C MET A 89 7.43 -4.77 -4.45
N HIS A 90 8.63 -4.53 -4.97
CA HIS A 90 9.56 -3.57 -4.38
C HIS A 90 9.04 -2.14 -4.48
N MET A 91 8.50 -1.76 -5.64
CA MET A 91 7.85 -0.47 -5.83
C MET A 91 6.67 -0.29 -4.86
N LEU A 92 5.83 -1.32 -4.71
CA LEU A 92 4.70 -1.25 -3.80
C LEU A 92 5.15 -1.06 -2.34
N THR A 93 6.11 -1.86 -1.89
CA THR A 93 6.65 -1.79 -0.52
C THR A 93 7.16 -0.38 -0.21
N SER A 94 7.87 0.22 -1.16
CA SER A 94 8.41 1.58 -1.06
C SER A 94 7.29 2.62 -0.94
N GLN A 95 6.20 2.46 -1.70
CA GLN A 95 5.04 3.37 -1.62
C GLN A 95 4.29 3.24 -0.28
N LEU A 96 4.10 2.03 0.23
CA LEU A 96 3.44 1.83 1.53
C LEU A 96 4.28 2.36 2.69
N SER A 97 5.61 2.31 2.59
CA SER A 97 6.50 2.94 3.57
C SER A 97 6.20 4.43 3.74
N THR A 98 5.83 5.14 2.67
CA THR A 98 5.46 6.57 2.76
C THR A 98 4.16 6.84 3.52
N LEU A 99 3.29 5.84 3.70
CA LEU A 99 2.04 5.98 4.46
C LEU A 99 2.31 6.22 5.95
N TRP A 100 3.48 5.80 6.46
CA TRP A 100 3.88 6.05 7.85
C TRP A 100 3.90 7.56 8.18
N TYR A 101 4.41 8.37 7.25
CA TYR A 101 4.55 9.82 7.40
C TYR A 101 3.23 10.58 7.21
N HIS A 102 2.20 9.97 6.63
CA HIS A 102 0.92 10.61 6.35
C HIS A 102 0.23 11.11 7.64
N TYR A 103 0.50 10.45 8.76
CA TYR A 103 -0.09 10.79 10.05
C TYR A 103 0.83 11.57 11.00
N ASP A 104 2.11 11.75 10.67
CA ASP A 104 3.06 12.49 11.52
C ASP A 104 2.77 14.00 11.56
N THR A 105 2.02 14.53 10.59
CA THR A 105 1.59 15.94 10.57
C THR A 105 0.22 16.18 11.18
N ASN A 106 -0.50 15.11 11.57
CA ASN A 106 -1.84 15.21 12.16
C ASN A 106 -1.77 15.07 13.68
N MET A 107 -1.79 16.21 14.38
CA MET A 107 -1.80 16.30 15.85
C MET A 107 -2.91 15.46 16.52
N TRP A 108 -4.02 15.22 15.81
CA TRP A 108 -5.13 14.38 16.29
C TRP A 108 -4.75 12.91 16.55
N VAL A 109 -3.74 12.39 15.84
CA VAL A 109 -3.29 11.01 16.02
C VAL A 109 -2.44 10.86 17.28
N ASP A 110 -1.73 11.91 17.69
CA ASP A 110 -0.92 11.92 18.91
C ASP A 110 -1.77 11.97 20.19
N LEU A 111 -3.04 12.37 20.09
CA LEU A 111 -4.00 12.38 21.20
C LEU A 111 -4.50 10.97 21.56
N TYR A 112 -4.27 9.97 20.70
CA TYR A 112 -4.71 8.61 20.96
C TYR A 112 -3.76 7.91 21.94
N PRO A 113 -4.24 7.36 23.07
CA PRO A 113 -3.41 6.72 24.10
C PRO A 113 -3.00 5.30 23.68
N VAL A 114 -2.31 5.17 22.56
CA VAL A 114 -1.82 3.89 22.02
C VAL A 114 -0.33 3.96 21.74
N TRP A 115 0.38 2.89 22.11
CA TRP A 115 1.84 2.88 22.11
C TRP A 115 2.40 2.93 20.68
N LYS A 116 3.54 3.59 20.50
CA LYS A 116 4.20 3.71 19.17
C LYS A 116 4.50 2.36 18.52
N HIS A 117 4.68 1.31 19.32
CA HIS A 117 4.87 -0.07 18.84
C HIS A 117 3.65 -0.61 18.09
N GLU A 118 2.43 -0.27 18.54
CA GLU A 118 1.20 -0.70 17.86
C GLU A 118 1.03 -0.02 16.49
N LYS A 119 1.51 1.23 16.34
CA LYS A 119 1.52 1.92 15.03
C LYS A 119 2.39 1.18 14.02
N THR A 120 3.58 0.74 14.44
CA THR A 120 4.51 0.01 13.56
C THR A 120 4.00 -1.38 13.21
N GLU A 121 3.41 -2.08 14.17
CA GLU A 121 2.83 -3.40 13.94
C GLU A 121 1.62 -3.32 13.00
N ALA A 122 0.74 -2.34 13.21
CA ALA A 122 -0.42 -2.13 12.37
C ALA A 122 -0.05 -1.84 10.90
N LEU A 123 0.96 -1.00 10.67
CA LEU A 123 1.45 -0.70 9.33
C LEU A 123 2.12 -1.92 8.67
N SER A 124 2.91 -2.67 9.44
CA SER A 124 3.53 -3.92 8.97
C SER A 124 2.45 -4.91 8.53
N GLN A 125 1.48 -5.21 9.37
CA GLN A 125 0.38 -6.12 9.05
C GLN A 125 -0.44 -5.65 7.83
N LEU A 126 -0.72 -4.35 7.70
CA LEU A 126 -1.40 -3.81 6.51
C LEU A 126 -0.57 -4.03 5.24
N THR A 127 0.74 -3.75 5.32
CA THR A 127 1.69 -3.94 4.23
C THR A 127 1.78 -5.40 3.80
N LEU A 128 1.85 -6.31 4.76
CA LEU A 128 1.81 -7.76 4.53
C LEU A 128 0.54 -8.15 3.77
N ARG A 129 -0.64 -7.73 4.25
CA ARG A 129 -1.93 -8.08 3.60
C ARG A 129 -1.97 -7.59 2.15
N LEU A 130 -1.54 -6.35 1.89
CA LEU A 130 -1.54 -5.77 0.54
C LEU A 130 -0.53 -6.44 -0.40
N LEU A 131 0.65 -6.80 0.11
CA LEU A 131 1.65 -7.55 -0.66
C LEU A 131 1.18 -8.98 -0.96
N PHE A 132 0.52 -9.65 -0.01
CA PHE A 132 -0.09 -10.97 -0.25
C PHE A 132 -1.19 -10.92 -1.31
N ILE A 133 -2.08 -9.92 -1.25
CA ILE A 133 -3.12 -9.73 -2.28
C ILE A 133 -2.47 -9.53 -3.66
N MET A 134 -1.43 -8.69 -3.73
CA MET A 134 -0.70 -8.46 -4.98
C MET A 134 -0.02 -9.74 -5.49
N THR A 135 0.62 -10.50 -4.60
CA THR A 135 1.26 -11.80 -4.92
C THR A 135 0.24 -12.77 -5.49
N ALA A 136 -0.93 -12.88 -4.86
CA ALA A 136 -2.00 -13.78 -5.29
C ALA A 136 -2.52 -13.43 -6.68
N ILE A 137 -2.70 -12.13 -6.96
CA ILE A 137 -3.12 -11.65 -8.29
C ILE A 137 -2.04 -11.94 -9.33
N GLN A 138 -0.77 -11.61 -9.05
CA GLN A 138 0.34 -11.87 -9.97
C GLN A 138 0.54 -13.36 -10.23
N PHE A 139 0.39 -14.21 -9.21
CA PHE A 139 0.40 -15.65 -9.36
C PHE A 139 -0.72 -16.15 -10.28
N GLY A 140 -1.95 -15.63 -10.10
CA GLY A 140 -3.06 -15.95 -10.99
C GLY A 140 -2.77 -15.57 -12.45
N VAL A 141 -2.08 -14.45 -12.70
CA VAL A 141 -1.65 -14.04 -14.04
C VAL A 141 -0.57 -14.98 -14.59
N LEU A 142 0.43 -15.34 -13.78
CA LEU A 142 1.51 -16.26 -14.19
C LEU A 142 0.99 -17.66 -14.54
N LEU A 143 -0.04 -18.15 -13.85
CA LEU A 143 -0.66 -19.44 -14.18
C LEU A 143 -1.27 -19.49 -15.58
N VAL A 144 -1.72 -18.34 -16.10
CA VAL A 144 -2.32 -18.26 -17.44
C VAL A 144 -1.26 -18.02 -18.51
N SER A 145 -0.21 -17.25 -18.18
CA SER A 145 0.77 -16.78 -19.16
C SER A 145 2.03 -17.66 -19.28
N SER A 146 2.32 -18.51 -18.28
CA SER A 146 3.64 -19.10 -18.09
C SER A 146 3.60 -20.57 -17.67
N SER A 147 4.76 -21.24 -17.71
CA SER A 147 4.90 -22.60 -17.20
C SER A 147 4.59 -22.69 -15.70
N TRP A 148 4.06 -23.85 -15.30
CA TRP A 148 3.70 -24.14 -13.91
C TRP A 148 4.88 -23.99 -12.94
N GLN A 149 6.11 -24.24 -13.42
CA GLN A 149 7.34 -24.09 -12.66
C GLN A 149 7.62 -22.62 -12.31
N VAL A 150 7.52 -21.73 -13.30
CA VAL A 150 7.73 -20.28 -13.10
C VAL A 150 6.65 -19.70 -12.21
N ALA A 151 5.38 -20.09 -12.40
CA ALA A 151 4.29 -19.68 -11.52
C ALA A 151 4.51 -20.13 -10.06
N GLY A 152 4.90 -21.39 -9.84
CA GLY A 152 5.20 -21.93 -8.52
C GLY A 152 6.37 -21.21 -7.84
N LEU A 153 7.46 -20.97 -8.58
CA LEU A 153 8.60 -20.18 -8.07
C LEU A 153 8.20 -18.73 -7.77
N GLY A 154 7.38 -18.12 -8.62
CA GLY A 154 6.86 -16.77 -8.42
C GLY A 154 6.04 -16.63 -7.13
N LEU A 155 5.21 -17.63 -6.79
CA LEU A 155 4.47 -17.65 -5.54
C LEU A 155 5.40 -17.76 -4.32
N LEU A 156 6.39 -18.65 -4.37
CA LEU A 156 7.35 -18.82 -3.27
C LEU A 156 8.18 -17.56 -3.06
N ILE A 157 8.77 -17.03 -4.13
CA ILE A 157 9.60 -15.82 -4.10
C ILE A 157 8.76 -14.61 -3.64
N GLY A 158 7.56 -14.45 -4.19
CA GLY A 158 6.66 -13.35 -3.85
C GLY A 158 6.14 -13.43 -2.40
N GLY A 159 5.83 -14.64 -1.92
CA GLY A 159 5.41 -14.87 -0.54
C GLY A 159 6.54 -14.57 0.46
N VAL A 160 7.76 -15.06 0.19
CA VAL A 160 8.95 -14.76 1.00
C VAL A 160 9.24 -13.25 0.98
N TYR A 161 9.19 -12.63 -0.19
CA TYR A 161 9.38 -11.18 -0.32
C TYR A 161 8.32 -10.40 0.47
N SER A 162 7.07 -10.84 0.49
CA SER A 162 5.98 -10.18 1.23
C SER A 162 6.26 -10.13 2.74
N VAL A 163 6.79 -11.23 3.31
CA VAL A 163 7.14 -11.32 4.74
C VAL A 163 8.38 -10.47 5.06
N ILE A 164 9.39 -10.48 4.19
CA ILE A 164 10.61 -9.66 4.36
C ILE A 164 10.29 -8.16 4.19
N GLY A 165 9.47 -7.83 3.18
CA GLY A 165 8.98 -6.48 2.86
C GLY A 165 8.30 -5.83 4.06
N SER A 166 7.33 -6.55 4.62
CA SER A 166 6.58 -6.14 5.82
C SER A 166 7.49 -5.91 7.03
N SER A 167 8.38 -6.86 7.32
CA SER A 167 9.20 -6.83 8.54
C SER A 167 10.37 -5.85 8.47
N ARG A 168 11.11 -5.82 7.36
CA ARG A 168 12.37 -5.07 7.27
C ARG A 168 12.24 -3.66 6.68
N PHE A 169 11.34 -3.42 5.73
CA PHE A 169 11.32 -2.15 4.98
C PHE A 169 10.41 -1.09 5.58
N VAL A 170 9.39 -1.50 6.35
CA VAL A 170 8.55 -0.55 7.11
C VAL A 170 9.34 0.12 8.24
N HIS A 171 10.33 -0.57 8.81
CA HIS A 171 11.10 -0.09 9.96
C HIS A 171 12.40 0.63 9.60
N LYS A 172 12.90 0.45 8.36
CA LYS A 172 14.26 0.85 8.00
C LYS A 172 14.27 1.93 6.93
N ARG A 173 14.17 3.19 7.39
CA ARG A 173 14.86 4.43 6.93
C ARG A 173 13.94 5.66 7.08
N ARG A 174 14.38 6.86 7.47
CA ARG A 174 15.75 7.42 7.62
C ARG A 174 15.74 8.57 8.66
N LYS A 175 16.79 8.66 9.49
CA LYS A 175 17.44 9.93 9.78
C LYS A 175 18.16 10.41 8.51
#